data_AF-A0AAF0ZTR6-F1
#
_entry.id   AF-A0AAF0ZTR6-F1
#
_cell.length_a   1.000
_cell.length_b   1.000
_cell.length_c   1.000
_cell.angle_alpha   90.00
_cell.angle_beta   90.00
_cell.angle_gamma   90.00
#
_symmetry.space_group_name_H-M   'P 1'
#
loop_
_entity.id
_entity.type
_entity.pdbx_description
1 polymer ?
#
loop_
_entity_poly.entity_id
_entity_poly.type
_entity_poly.pdbx_seq_one_letter_code
_entity_poly.pdbx_strand_id
1 'polypeptide(L)'
;MNVAPSILAGSLLPTFLSVVKAFKVKVINMVEVTIYFHHGGEWITNPEPHYDRGCVTYWKGYDPDLISFIDLVNEYINKLGFVGVQELIVLASTGKYFEIIGDEGVRTLTSFISIEYKSIHLFATEDC
;
A
#
# COMPACT_ATOMS: atom_id res chain seq x y z
N MET A 1 -18.00 -8.62 -69.11
CA MET A 1 -19.08 -8.20 -68.19
C MET A 1 -19.19 -9.32 -67.17
N ASN A 2 -18.57 -9.29 -65.98
CA ASN A 2 -18.82 -8.38 -64.82
C ASN A 2 -20.34 -8.22 -64.62
N VAL A 3 -20.96 -8.68 -63.53
CA VAL A 3 -20.68 -8.31 -62.13
C VAL A 3 -20.94 -9.47 -61.13
N ALA A 4 -20.12 -9.45 -60.07
CA ALA A 4 -19.91 -10.37 -58.95
C ALA A 4 -21.09 -10.54 -57.95
N PRO A 5 -21.05 -11.55 -57.07
CA PRO A 5 -22.04 -11.74 -56.00
C PRO A 5 -21.91 -10.72 -54.86
N SER A 6 -23.06 -10.49 -54.25
CA SER A 6 -23.40 -9.61 -53.14
C SER A 6 -22.39 -9.56 -51.98
N ILE A 7 -21.81 -8.37 -51.82
CA ILE A 7 -21.71 -7.54 -50.60
C ILE A 7 -21.32 -8.25 -49.29
N LEU A 8 -20.05 -8.05 -48.96
CA LEU A 8 -19.45 -7.80 -47.65
C LEU A 8 -19.77 -8.76 -46.48
N ALA A 9 -18.84 -9.70 -46.30
CA ALA A 9 -18.34 -10.07 -44.98
C ALA A 9 -17.77 -8.82 -44.26
N GLY A 10 -18.65 -8.08 -43.59
CA GLY A 10 -18.32 -6.94 -42.74
C GLY A 10 -17.98 -7.40 -41.33
N SER A 11 -16.70 -7.66 -41.10
CA SER A 11 -15.96 -7.53 -39.85
C SER A 11 -16.72 -7.77 -38.53
N LEU A 12 -16.44 -8.91 -37.91
CA LEU A 12 -16.39 -9.06 -36.46
C LEU A 12 -15.42 -8.00 -35.89
N LEU A 13 -15.96 -6.88 -35.44
CA LEU A 13 -15.28 -6.06 -34.44
C LEU A 13 -16.18 -6.06 -33.20
N PRO A 14 -15.78 -6.70 -32.09
CA PRO A 14 -16.47 -6.46 -30.84
C PRO A 14 -16.40 -4.95 -30.59
N THR A 15 -17.56 -4.33 -30.39
CA THR A 15 -17.67 -2.94 -29.94
C THR A 15 -16.68 -2.73 -28.81
N PHE A 16 -15.84 -1.71 -28.93
CA PHE A 16 -14.81 -1.35 -27.94
C PHE A 16 -15.30 -1.50 -26.49
N LEU A 17 -16.58 -1.19 -26.26
CA LEU A 17 -17.27 -1.30 -24.98
C LEU A 17 -17.27 -2.70 -24.33
N SER A 18 -17.31 -3.78 -25.11
CA SER A 18 -17.25 -5.15 -24.58
C SER A 18 -15.83 -5.56 -24.17
N VAL A 19 -14.80 -5.01 -24.80
CA VAL A 19 -13.39 -5.22 -24.40
C VAL A 19 -13.10 -4.48 -23.10
N VAL A 20 -13.64 -3.27 -22.90
CA VAL A 20 -13.40 -2.50 -21.66
C VAL A 20 -14.00 -3.18 -20.42
N LYS A 21 -15.08 -3.97 -20.56
CA LYS A 21 -15.64 -4.76 -19.44
C LYS A 21 -14.81 -6.00 -19.10
N ALA A 22 -14.06 -6.56 -20.05
CA ALA A 22 -13.17 -7.71 -19.84
C ALA A 22 -11.76 -7.30 -19.42
N PHE A 23 -11.40 -6.04 -19.62
CA PHE A 23 -10.18 -5.42 -19.17
C PHE A 23 -10.48 -4.48 -18.00
N LYS A 24 -10.76 -5.08 -16.84
CA LYS A 24 -10.20 -4.54 -15.61
C LYS A 24 -8.68 -4.77 -15.72
N VAL A 25 -8.02 -4.05 -16.64
CA VAL A 25 -6.57 -3.88 -16.60
C VAL A 25 -6.39 -3.32 -15.20
N LYS A 26 -5.88 -4.14 -14.28
CA LYS A 26 -5.14 -3.63 -13.14
C LYS A 26 -4.05 -2.83 -13.83
N VAL A 27 -4.27 -1.53 -14.02
CA VAL A 27 -3.21 -0.61 -14.31
C VAL A 27 -2.33 -0.82 -13.09
N ILE A 28 -1.29 -1.61 -13.26
CA ILE A 28 -0.26 -1.78 -12.25
C ILE A 28 0.39 -0.42 -12.24
N ASN A 29 -0.19 0.48 -11.45
CA ASN A 29 0.49 1.69 -11.05
C ASN A 29 1.76 1.14 -10.39
N MET A 30 2.90 1.18 -11.10
CA MET A 30 4.22 0.93 -10.52
C MET A 30 4.56 2.09 -9.60
N VAL A 31 3.73 2.27 -8.58
CA VAL A 31 3.91 3.25 -7.53
C VAL A 31 4.66 2.51 -6.46
N GLU A 32 5.98 2.54 -6.58
CA GLU A 32 6.84 2.14 -5.49
C GLU A 32 6.66 3.09 -4.31
N VAL A 33 6.67 2.53 -3.10
CA VAL A 33 6.54 3.29 -1.87
C VAL A 33 7.81 3.25 -1.03
N THR A 34 7.97 4.28 -0.21
CA THR A 34 8.95 4.29 0.88
C THR A 34 8.21 4.11 2.19
N ILE A 35 8.57 3.08 2.94
CA ILE A 35 7.98 2.77 4.24
C ILE A 35 9.01 3.13 5.31
N TYR A 36 8.65 4.03 6.20
CA TYR A 36 9.46 4.47 7.33
C TYR A 36 9.00 3.77 8.60
N PHE A 37 9.91 3.09 9.28
CA PHE A 37 9.71 2.41 10.54
C PHE A 37 10.32 3.25 11.65
N HIS A 38 9.48 3.91 12.44
CA HIS A 38 9.90 4.77 13.54
C HIS A 38 10.05 3.93 14.81
N HIS A 39 11.18 4.06 15.50
CA HIS A 39 11.47 3.29 16.71
C HIS A 39 12.32 4.08 17.72
N GLY A 40 12.41 3.55 18.94
CA GLY A 40 13.24 4.13 20.02
C GLY A 40 12.75 5.46 20.59
N GLY A 41 11.51 5.86 20.30
CA GLY A 41 10.83 6.99 20.97
C GLY A 41 10.01 6.50 22.16
N GLU A 42 9.84 7.37 23.17
CA GLU A 42 8.93 7.11 24.28
C GLU A 42 7.48 7.46 23.88
N TRP A 43 6.57 6.48 23.98
CA TRP A 43 5.15 6.73 23.83
C TRP A 43 4.60 7.35 25.13
N ILE A 44 4.45 8.67 25.16
CA ILE A 44 3.80 9.36 26.29
C ILE A 44 2.27 9.17 26.15
N THR A 45 1.60 8.81 27.24
CA THR A 45 0.15 8.52 27.34
C THR A 45 -0.80 9.70 27.05
N ASN A 46 -0.31 10.76 26.41
CA ASN A 46 -1.10 11.85 25.86
C ASN A 46 -1.25 11.61 24.34
N PRO A 47 -2.40 11.89 23.69
CA PRO A 47 -2.71 11.44 22.31
C PRO A 47 -1.93 12.20 21.21
N GLU A 48 -0.78 12.76 21.54
CA GLU A 48 0.18 13.33 20.61
C GLU A 48 1.47 12.50 20.72
N PRO A 49 1.74 11.61 19.75
CA PRO A 49 3.02 10.90 19.72
C PRO A 49 4.14 11.91 19.56
N HIS A 50 4.85 12.16 20.66
CA HIS A 50 6.06 12.96 20.70
C HIS A 50 7.24 12.07 20.28
N TYR A 51 7.29 11.75 18.99
CA TYR A 51 8.54 11.23 18.42
C TYR A 51 9.49 12.39 18.29
N ASP A 52 10.42 12.49 19.24
CA ASP A 52 11.57 13.39 19.18
C ASP A 52 12.52 12.91 18.08
N ARG A 53 12.08 12.98 16.81
CA ARG A 53 12.67 12.38 15.58
C ARG A 53 13.63 11.23 15.89
N GLY A 54 13.07 10.17 16.49
CA GLY A 54 13.79 8.96 16.88
C GLY A 54 14.29 8.19 15.67
N CYS A 55 15.14 7.20 15.93
CA CYS A 55 15.73 6.33 14.90
C CYS A 55 14.69 5.86 13.87
N VAL A 56 14.97 6.10 12.59
CA VAL A 56 14.10 5.69 11.48
C VAL A 56 14.87 4.74 10.57
N THR A 57 14.34 3.53 10.43
CA THR A 57 14.74 2.59 9.37
C THR A 57 13.71 2.66 8.25
N TYR A 58 14.08 2.34 7.00
CA TYR A 58 13.12 2.41 5.90
C TYR A 58 13.33 1.35 4.82
N TRP A 59 12.22 0.94 4.22
CA TRP A 59 12.20 0.21 2.96
C TRP A 59 11.95 1.21 1.82
N LYS A 60 12.85 1.25 0.84
CA LYS A 60 12.74 2.15 -0.31
C LYS A 60 12.43 1.36 -1.57
N GLY A 61 11.53 1.88 -2.41
CA GLY A 61 11.23 1.27 -3.69
C GLY A 61 10.34 0.03 -3.57
N TYR A 62 9.56 -0.09 -2.49
CA TYR A 62 8.83 -1.31 -2.18
C TYR A 62 7.52 -1.39 -2.98
N ASP A 63 7.18 -2.59 -3.45
CA ASP A 63 5.93 -2.83 -4.17
C ASP A 63 4.76 -2.87 -3.16
N PRO A 64 3.78 -1.96 -3.23
CA PRO A 64 2.66 -1.93 -2.30
C PRO A 64 1.79 -3.19 -2.36
N ASP A 65 1.77 -3.92 -3.47
CA ASP A 65 1.03 -5.19 -3.59
C ASP A 65 1.70 -6.32 -2.79
N LEU A 66 2.98 -6.18 -2.43
CA LEU A 66 3.75 -7.15 -1.65
C LEU A 66 3.84 -6.80 -0.17
N ILE A 67 3.16 -5.73 0.28
CA ILE A 67 3.12 -5.39 1.70
C ILE A 67 2.18 -6.39 2.39
N SER A 68 2.71 -7.09 3.39
CA SER A 68 1.93 -7.95 4.27
C SER A 68 2.06 -7.48 5.72
N PHE A 69 1.03 -7.73 6.53
CA PHE A 69 1.06 -7.34 7.94
C PHE A 69 2.21 -8.01 8.68
N ILE A 70 2.44 -9.30 8.39
CA ILE A 70 3.49 -10.08 9.05
C ILE A 70 4.89 -9.58 8.69
N ASP A 71 5.14 -9.13 7.46
CA ASP A 71 6.44 -8.59 7.08
C ASP A 71 6.72 -7.27 7.80
N LEU A 72 5.70 -6.40 7.94
CA LEU A 72 5.83 -5.15 8.70
C LEU A 72 6.15 -5.42 10.18
N VAL A 73 5.45 -6.36 10.81
CA VAL A 73 5.71 -6.77 12.21
C VAL A 73 7.10 -7.39 12.35
N ASN A 74 7.48 -8.25 11.41
CA ASN A 74 8.79 -8.91 11.41
C ASN A 74 9.95 -7.94 11.28
N GLU A 75 9.78 -6.80 10.62
CA GLU A 75 10.82 -5.77 10.57
C GLU A 75 11.11 -5.23 11.98
N TYR A 76 10.07 -4.89 12.74
CA TYR A 76 10.21 -4.42 14.12
C TYR A 76 10.90 -5.46 15.01
N ILE A 77 10.45 -6.71 14.95
CA ILE A 77 10.99 -7.77 15.81
C ILE A 77 12.42 -8.15 15.40
N ASN A 78 12.63 -8.49 14.13
CA ASN A 78 13.88 -9.12 13.69
C ASN A 78 14.98 -8.12 13.35
N LYS A 79 14.63 -6.88 12.96
CA LYS A 79 15.60 -5.86 12.57
C LYS A 79 15.75 -4.76 13.60
N LEU A 80 14.64 -4.34 14.21
CA LEU A 80 14.64 -3.24 15.17
C LEU A 80 14.73 -3.70 16.62
N GLY A 81 14.68 -5.01 16.86
CA GLY A 81 14.98 -5.64 18.14
C GLY A 81 13.83 -5.61 19.14
N PHE A 82 12.60 -5.37 18.69
CA PHE A 82 11.43 -5.47 19.56
C PHE A 82 11.21 -6.90 20.04
N VAL A 83 10.85 -7.06 21.32
CA VAL A 83 10.46 -8.37 21.86
C VAL A 83 9.18 -8.89 21.20
N GLY A 84 8.26 -7.98 20.90
CA GLY A 84 7.01 -8.22 20.18
C GLY A 84 6.37 -6.89 19.78
N VAL A 85 5.33 -6.94 18.94
CA VAL A 85 4.60 -5.75 18.48
C VAL A 85 3.16 -5.88 18.98
N GLN A 86 2.79 -5.02 19.91
CA GLN A 86 1.43 -4.99 20.46
C GLN A 86 0.47 -4.31 19.48
N GLU A 87 0.83 -3.11 19.00
CA GLU A 87 0.06 -2.33 18.05
C GLU A 87 0.97 -1.83 16.93
N LEU A 88 0.48 -1.93 15.69
CA LEU A 88 1.11 -1.34 14.51
C LEU A 88 0.28 -0.14 14.07
N ILE A 89 0.89 1.04 13.97
CA ILE A 89 0.18 2.31 13.80
C ILE A 89 0.73 3.04 12.57
N VAL A 90 -0.15 3.66 11.79
CA VAL A 90 0.22 4.50 10.64
C VAL A 90 -0.21 5.95 10.84
N LEU A 91 0.65 6.87 10.43
CA LEU A 91 0.31 8.28 10.29
C LEU A 91 -0.29 8.53 8.91
N ALA A 92 -1.58 8.82 8.86
CA ALA A 92 -2.27 9.22 7.64
C ALA A 92 -1.86 10.64 7.21
N SER A 93 -2.08 10.96 5.93
CA SER A 93 -1.85 12.31 5.38
C SER A 93 -2.67 13.41 6.06
N THR A 94 -3.75 13.05 6.76
CA THR A 94 -4.54 13.96 7.58
C THR A 94 -3.86 14.37 8.89
N GLY A 95 -2.70 13.79 9.21
CA GLY A 95 -2.02 13.98 10.50
C GLY A 95 -2.56 13.08 11.62
N LYS A 96 -3.55 12.23 11.32
CA LYS A 96 -4.15 11.30 12.30
C LYS A 96 -3.45 9.95 12.29
N TYR A 97 -3.43 9.32 13.46
CA TYR A 97 -2.88 7.99 13.67
C TYR A 97 -3.99 6.94 13.61
N PHE A 98 -3.72 5.82 12.96
CA PHE A 98 -4.63 4.69 12.84
C PHE A 98 -3.90 3.38 13.09
N GLU A 99 -4.53 2.47 13.82
CA GLU A 99 -4.04 1.11 13.98
C GLU A 99 -4.23 0.32 12.67
N ILE A 100 -3.22 -0.49 12.32
CA ILE A 100 -3.28 -1.46 11.24
C ILE A 100 -3.57 -2.82 11.87
N ILE A 101 -4.74 -3.37 11.58
CA ILE A 101 -5.15 -4.69 12.06
C ILE A 101 -5.09 -5.70 10.92
N GLY A 102 -4.06 -6.55 10.94
CA GLY A 102 -3.88 -7.62 9.96
C GLY A 102 -3.79 -7.15 8.50
N ASP A 103 -3.90 -8.10 7.56
CA ASP A 103 -3.82 -7.80 6.13
C ASP A 103 -5.01 -6.99 5.60
N GLU A 104 -6.14 -6.95 6.32
CA GLU A 104 -7.24 -6.05 5.99
C GLU A 104 -6.87 -4.58 6.23
N GLY A 105 -6.23 -4.28 7.36
CA GLY A 105 -5.66 -2.97 7.63
C GLY A 105 -4.63 -2.57 6.58
N VAL A 106 -3.75 -3.51 6.20
CA VAL A 106 -2.75 -3.27 5.14
C VAL A 106 -3.40 -2.98 3.80
N ARG A 107 -4.42 -3.75 3.38
CA ARG A 107 -5.17 -3.48 2.14
C ARG A 107 -5.85 -2.11 2.15
N THR A 108 -6.36 -1.71 3.30
CA THR A 108 -6.96 -0.37 3.47
C THR A 108 -5.88 0.70 3.33
N LEU A 109 -4.73 0.53 3.97
CA LEU A 109 -3.58 1.43 3.83
C LEU A 109 -3.11 1.53 2.37
N THR A 110 -2.96 0.40 1.67
CA THR A 110 -2.48 0.38 0.29
C THR A 110 -3.48 1.02 -0.68
N SER A 111 -4.77 1.03 -0.35
CA SER A 111 -5.80 1.74 -1.14
C SER A 111 -5.62 3.26 -1.15
N PHE A 112 -4.90 3.83 -0.17
CA PHE A 112 -4.59 5.27 -0.10
C PHE A 112 -3.31 5.66 -0.86
N ILE A 113 -2.52 4.68 -1.31
CA ILE A 113 -1.27 4.92 -2.02
C ILE A 113 -1.58 5.48 -3.41
N SER A 114 -0.91 6.57 -3.76
CA SER A 114 -1.05 7.20 -5.06
C SER A 114 0.27 7.79 -5.54
N ILE A 115 0.30 8.33 -6.76
CA ILE A 115 1.48 9.02 -7.28
C ILE A 115 1.87 10.22 -6.39
N GLU A 116 0.90 10.82 -5.71
CA GLU A 116 1.11 11.97 -4.80
C GLU A 116 1.48 11.50 -3.38
N TYR A 117 1.02 10.32 -2.97
CA TYR A 117 1.22 9.76 -1.62
C TYR A 117 1.96 8.43 -1.70
N LYS A 118 3.29 8.50 -1.69
CA LYS A 118 4.20 7.34 -1.80
C LYS A 118 4.99 7.03 -0.52
N SER A 119 4.73 7.76 0.55
CA SER A 119 5.43 7.62 1.83
C SER A 119 4.47 7.12 2.90
N ILE A 120 4.84 6.02 3.56
CA ILE A 120 4.10 5.43 4.67
C ILE A 120 4.95 5.57 5.92
N HIS A 121 4.39 6.14 6.98
CA HIS A 121 5.06 6.30 8.27
C HIS A 121 4.41 5.36 9.27
N LEU A 122 5.15 4.32 9.65
CA LEU A 122 4.75 3.30 10.59
C LEU A 122 5.40 3.51 11.94
N PHE A 123 4.64 3.18 12.97
CA PHE A 123 5.02 3.22 14.36
C PHE A 123 4.56 1.93 15.01
N ALA A 124 5.22 1.50 16.08
CA ALA A 124 4.80 0.32 16.82
C ALA A 124 4.97 0.51 18.32
N THR A 125 4.07 -0.11 19.08
CA THR A 125 4.19 -0.29 20.53
C THR A 125 4.80 -1.67 20.80
N GLU A 126 5.75 -1.73 21.73
CA GLU A 126 6.48 -2.96 22.08
C GLU A 126 5.73 -3.75 23.16
N ASP A 127 5.67 -5.08 23.01
CA ASP A 127 5.15 -5.97 24.05
C ASP A 127 6.04 -5.90 25.31
N CYS A 128 5.44 -5.59 26.47
CA CYS A 128 6.13 -5.42 27.76
C CYS A 128 6.29 -6.74 28.54
#